data_AF-A0A517RH78-F1
#
_entry.id   AF-A0A517RH78-F1
#
_cell.length_a   1.000
_cell.length_b   1.000
_cell.length_c   1.000
_cell.angle_alpha   90.00
_cell.angle_beta   90.00
_cell.angle_gamma   90.00
#
_symmetry.space_group_name_H-M   'P 1'
#
loop_
_entity.id
_entity.type
_entity.pdbx_description
1 polymer ?
#
loop_
_entity_poly.entity_id
_entity_poly.type
_entity_poly.pdbx_seq_one_letter_code
_entity_poly.pdbx_strand_id
1 'polypeptide(L)'
;MFTTEDRDYQDSKLIKQGKKIRLFPFDELAEWIEATYGTPVLNICYEVISPFKQPRLNVVFEFISEAEKFRDGSLNFDSEKQDAILVAFKEILKRNDSQSLSFSQRILRKVGVEKYQTKNMFVIFTSFEMDARDEVRSHVKESEIDDLIKSMHRREIWQFSYGSFFFYTDDQVERAKSDGTYERLADALFRLLKKYDEFDYFQRDSFNVELDSKENFDNNYQGNWFYYSRDHGW
;
A
#
# COMPACT_ATOMS: atom_id res chain seq x y z
N MET A 1 -4.41 8.72 3.43
CA MET A 1 -4.42 7.41 4.08
C MET A 1 -5.50 6.60 3.41
N PHE A 2 -5.12 5.63 2.59
CA PHE A 2 -6.05 4.63 2.08
C PHE A 2 -6.24 3.61 3.21
N THR A 3 -7.48 3.23 3.50
CA THR A 3 -7.75 2.21 4.52
C THR A 3 -8.06 0.89 3.83
N THR A 4 -7.90 -0.21 4.55
CA THR A 4 -8.27 -1.55 4.05
C THR A 4 -9.77 -1.68 3.76
N GLU A 5 -10.59 -0.71 4.19
CA GLU A 5 -12.01 -0.62 3.86
C GLU A 5 -12.28 0.15 2.56
N ASP A 6 -11.25 0.76 1.95
CA ASP A 6 -11.41 1.46 0.68
C ASP A 6 -11.81 0.49 -0.43
N ARG A 7 -12.78 0.93 -1.22
CA ARG A 7 -13.27 0.14 -2.36
C ARG A 7 -12.16 -0.17 -3.34
N ASP A 8 -11.22 0.75 -3.53
CA ASP A 8 -10.06 0.58 -4.42
C ASP A 8 -9.21 -0.62 -3.97
N TYR A 9 -8.96 -0.76 -2.66
CA TYR A 9 -8.20 -1.89 -2.11
C TYR A 9 -8.96 -3.22 -2.27
N GLN A 10 -10.23 -3.26 -1.85
CA GLN A 10 -11.05 -4.47 -1.92
C GLN A 10 -11.24 -4.98 -3.35
N ASP A 11 -11.45 -4.07 -4.31
CA ASP A 11 -11.54 -4.42 -5.72
C ASP A 11 -10.22 -4.95 -6.28
N SER A 12 -9.10 -4.31 -5.91
CA SER A 12 -7.76 -4.75 -6.31
C SER A 12 -7.41 -6.11 -5.72
N LYS A 13 -7.80 -6.37 -4.47
CA LYS A 13 -7.65 -7.66 -3.80
C LYS A 13 -8.40 -8.77 -4.53
N LEU A 14 -9.66 -8.53 -4.92
CA LEU A 14 -10.45 -9.50 -5.69
C LEU A 14 -9.84 -9.79 -7.07
N ILE A 15 -9.26 -8.78 -7.72
CA ILE A 15 -8.53 -8.96 -8.97
C ILE A 15 -7.25 -9.78 -8.75
N LYS A 16 -6.46 -9.47 -7.71
CA LYS A 16 -5.25 -10.21 -7.35
C LYS A 16 -5.55 -11.68 -7.03
N GLN A 17 -6.68 -11.96 -6.40
CA GLN A 17 -7.18 -13.32 -6.13
C GLN A 17 -7.73 -14.04 -7.37
N GLY A 18 -7.83 -13.38 -8.53
CA GLY A 18 -8.46 -13.91 -9.74
C GLY A 18 -9.98 -14.06 -9.66
N LYS A 19 -10.63 -13.47 -8.64
CA LYS A 19 -12.09 -13.53 -8.42
C LYS A 19 -12.84 -12.43 -9.15
N LYS A 20 -12.12 -11.41 -9.61
CA LYS A 20 -12.64 -10.28 -10.40
C LYS A 20 -11.69 -10.03 -11.58
N ILE A 21 -12.25 -9.55 -12.68
CA ILE A 21 -11.47 -9.08 -13.82
C ILE A 21 -11.63 -7.58 -13.97
N ARG A 22 -10.61 -6.91 -14.50
CA ARG A 22 -10.76 -5.54 -15.00
C ARG A 22 -11.73 -5.55 -16.18
N LEU A 23 -12.59 -4.55 -16.23
CA LEU A 23 -13.54 -4.36 -17.33
C LEU A 23 -13.23 -3.04 -18.03
N PHE A 24 -13.67 -2.94 -19.27
CA PHE A 24 -13.67 -1.69 -20.03
C PHE A 24 -14.22 -0.52 -19.18
N PRO A 25 -13.57 0.64 -19.16
CA PRO A 25 -12.38 1.06 -19.95
C PRO A 25 -11.01 0.72 -19.33
N PHE A 26 -10.98 0.08 -18.17
CA PHE A 26 -9.78 -0.07 -17.35
C PHE A 26 -8.84 -1.18 -17.81
N ASP A 27 -9.35 -2.21 -18.47
CA ASP A 27 -8.55 -3.23 -19.13
C ASP A 27 -7.67 -2.64 -20.24
N GLU A 28 -8.27 -1.87 -21.16
CA GLU A 28 -7.58 -1.25 -22.29
C GLU A 28 -6.59 -0.17 -21.82
N LEU A 29 -6.92 0.60 -20.78
CA LEU A 29 -5.98 1.57 -20.22
C LEU A 29 -4.78 0.88 -19.54
N ALA A 30 -5.01 -0.22 -18.80
CA ALA A 30 -3.94 -0.99 -18.19
C ALA A 30 -2.96 -1.53 -19.24
N GLU A 31 -3.49 -2.10 -20.34
CA GLU A 31 -2.68 -2.59 -21.47
C GLU A 31 -1.87 -1.46 -22.11
N TRP A 32 -2.47 -0.27 -22.28
CA TRP A 32 -1.76 0.88 -22.82
C TRP A 32 -0.62 1.36 -21.91
N ILE A 33 -0.84 1.41 -20.59
CA ILE A 33 0.19 1.79 -19.60
C ILE A 33 1.33 0.77 -19.63
N GLU A 34 1.02 -0.52 -19.64
CA GLU A 34 2.02 -1.58 -19.69
C GLU A 34 2.84 -1.53 -20.98
N ALA A 35 2.19 -1.35 -22.14
CA ALA A 35 2.89 -1.22 -23.42
C ALA A 35 3.77 0.04 -23.49
N THR A 36 3.37 1.13 -22.84
CA THR A 36 4.09 2.42 -22.90
C THR A 36 5.26 2.46 -21.92
N TYR A 37 5.10 1.91 -20.72
CA TYR A 37 6.06 2.06 -19.62
C TYR A 37 6.69 0.74 -19.15
N GLY A 38 6.35 -0.39 -19.77
CA GLY A 38 6.86 -1.71 -19.40
C GLY A 38 6.57 -2.10 -17.96
N THR A 39 5.48 -1.58 -17.38
CA THR A 39 5.11 -1.80 -15.98
C THR A 39 3.67 -2.31 -15.90
N PRO A 40 3.45 -3.53 -15.38
CA PRO A 40 2.13 -4.14 -15.35
C PRO A 40 1.23 -3.42 -14.35
N VAL A 41 -0.04 -3.27 -14.72
CA VAL A 41 -1.05 -2.62 -13.87
C VAL A 41 -1.97 -3.67 -13.26
N LEU A 42 -2.05 -3.69 -11.92
CA LEU A 42 -2.93 -4.61 -11.19
C LEU A 42 -4.40 -4.17 -11.33
N ASN A 43 -4.68 -2.89 -11.09
CA ASN A 43 -6.05 -2.36 -11.17
C ASN A 43 -6.06 -0.88 -11.56
N ILE A 44 -7.20 -0.41 -12.05
CA ILE A 44 -7.48 1.02 -12.21
C ILE A 44 -8.85 1.30 -11.62
N CYS A 45 -8.88 2.22 -10.67
CA CYS A 45 -10.09 2.62 -9.97
C CYS A 45 -10.47 4.05 -10.33
N TYR A 46 -11.77 4.30 -10.45
CA TYR A 46 -12.31 5.64 -10.67
C TYR A 46 -13.24 6.00 -9.52
N GLU A 47 -13.04 7.20 -8.98
CA GLU A 47 -13.95 7.80 -8.03
C GLU A 47 -14.14 9.30 -8.25
N VAL A 48 -15.11 9.87 -7.54
CA VAL A 48 -15.34 11.32 -7.49
C VAL A 48 -15.23 11.75 -6.03
N ILE A 49 -14.14 12.44 -5.71
CA ILE A 49 -13.82 12.82 -4.34
C ILE A 49 -14.74 13.96 -3.89
N SER A 50 -15.42 13.74 -2.76
CA SER A 50 -16.20 14.77 -2.07
C SER A 50 -15.31 15.57 -1.10
N PRO A 51 -15.64 16.84 -0.79
CA PRO A 51 -16.80 17.60 -1.26
C PRO A 51 -16.60 18.29 -2.62
N PHE A 52 -15.37 18.35 -3.14
CA PHE A 52 -15.02 19.14 -4.32
C PHE A 52 -15.47 18.55 -5.66
N LYS A 53 -16.07 17.36 -5.64
CA LYS A 53 -16.48 16.59 -6.83
C LYS A 53 -15.34 16.42 -7.83
N GLN A 54 -14.12 16.26 -7.34
CA GLN A 54 -12.95 16.10 -8.19
C GLN A 54 -12.86 14.63 -8.64
N PRO A 55 -12.90 14.34 -9.95
CA PRO A 55 -12.70 12.99 -10.43
C PRO A 55 -11.27 12.54 -10.18
N ARG A 56 -11.08 11.32 -9.70
CA ARG A 56 -9.77 10.71 -9.52
C ARG A 56 -9.71 9.38 -10.25
N LEU A 57 -8.61 9.16 -10.96
CA LEU A 57 -8.23 7.88 -11.52
C LEU A 57 -7.03 7.36 -10.73
N ASN A 58 -7.19 6.25 -10.01
CA ASN A 58 -6.13 5.60 -9.29
C ASN A 58 -5.59 4.42 -10.10
N VAL A 59 -4.32 4.48 -10.50
CA VAL A 59 -3.61 3.38 -11.14
C VAL A 59 -2.87 2.60 -10.04
N VAL A 60 -3.32 1.38 -9.81
CA VAL A 60 -2.82 0.51 -8.75
C VAL A 60 -1.82 -0.48 -9.36
N PHE A 61 -0.57 -0.36 -8.96
CA PHE A 61 0.48 -1.32 -9.25
C PHE A 61 0.51 -2.43 -8.20
N GLU A 62 1.17 -3.55 -8.50
CA GLU A 62 1.30 -4.62 -7.52
C GLU A 62 2.33 -4.23 -6.46
N PHE A 63 3.51 -3.79 -6.90
CA PHE A 63 4.65 -3.53 -6.01
C PHE A 63 4.95 -2.04 -5.86
N ILE A 64 5.55 -1.69 -4.71
CA ILE A 64 5.99 -0.32 -4.41
C ILE A 64 6.96 0.17 -5.49
N SER A 65 7.93 -0.69 -5.85
CA SER A 65 8.95 -0.40 -6.85
C SER A 65 8.39 -0.06 -8.23
N GLU A 66 7.18 -0.51 -8.55
CA GLU A 66 6.49 -0.19 -9.81
C GLU A 66 5.84 1.20 -9.72
N ALA A 67 5.14 1.48 -8.63
CA ALA A 67 4.52 2.78 -8.37
C ALA A 67 5.56 3.91 -8.30
N GLU A 68 6.74 3.65 -7.72
CA GLU A 68 7.85 4.61 -7.64
C GLU A 68 8.36 5.05 -9.01
N LYS A 69 8.20 4.23 -10.07
CA LYS A 69 8.55 4.64 -11.44
C LYS A 69 7.67 5.79 -11.94
N PHE A 70 6.54 6.07 -11.30
CA PHE A 70 5.58 7.10 -11.68
C PHE A 70 5.65 8.34 -10.75
N ARG A 71 6.77 8.50 -10.03
CA ARG A 71 7.13 9.72 -9.30
C ARG A 71 8.14 10.57 -10.06
N ASP A 72 8.22 11.85 -9.71
CA ASP A 72 9.15 12.83 -10.28
C ASP A 72 10.54 12.84 -9.59
N GLY A 73 10.83 11.83 -8.76
CA GLY A 73 12.02 11.80 -7.91
C GLY A 73 11.84 12.51 -6.55
N SER A 74 10.68 13.12 -6.32
CA SER A 74 10.23 13.62 -5.02
C SER A 74 9.03 12.80 -4.50
N LEU A 75 8.35 13.30 -3.47
CA LEU A 75 7.10 12.70 -2.99
C LEU A 75 5.92 12.93 -3.96
N ASN A 76 6.10 13.72 -5.02
CA ASN A 76 5.06 14.01 -6.02
C ASN A 76 5.02 12.98 -7.15
N PHE A 77 3.90 12.97 -7.87
CA PHE A 77 3.73 12.16 -9.06
C PHE A 77 4.38 12.82 -10.28
N ASP A 78 4.84 11.99 -11.22
CA ASP A 78 5.33 12.43 -12.51
C ASP A 78 4.18 13.05 -13.33
N SER A 79 4.22 14.36 -13.50
CA SER A 79 3.15 15.11 -14.18
C SER A 79 3.01 14.74 -15.66
N GLU A 80 4.12 14.41 -16.35
CA GLU A 80 4.06 14.02 -17.76
C GLU A 80 3.32 12.70 -17.91
N LYS A 81 3.57 11.74 -17.01
CA LYS A 81 2.85 10.45 -16.99
C LYS A 81 1.39 10.61 -16.61
N GLN A 82 1.08 11.48 -15.63
CA GLN A 82 -0.31 11.79 -15.27
C GLN A 82 -1.09 12.32 -16.48
N ASP A 83 -0.52 13.29 -17.20
CA ASP A 83 -1.16 13.90 -18.37
C ASP A 83 -1.30 12.90 -19.52
N ALA A 84 -0.26 12.12 -19.80
CA ALA A 84 -0.28 11.10 -20.85
C ALA A 84 -1.36 10.03 -20.59
N ILE A 85 -1.46 9.54 -19.35
CA ILE A 85 -2.49 8.57 -18.94
C ILE A 85 -3.89 9.18 -19.05
N LEU A 86 -4.07 10.44 -18.63
CA LEU A 86 -5.35 11.12 -18.75
C LEU A 86 -5.79 11.31 -20.21
N VAL A 87 -4.85 11.63 -21.11
CA VAL A 87 -5.10 11.73 -22.55
C VAL A 87 -5.50 10.35 -23.11
N ALA A 88 -4.73 9.30 -22.80
CA ALA A 88 -5.04 7.94 -23.24
C ALA A 88 -6.43 7.49 -22.77
N PHE A 89 -6.77 7.75 -21.51
CA PHE A 89 -8.08 7.44 -20.95
C PHE A 89 -9.22 8.16 -21.69
N LYS A 90 -9.06 9.45 -21.98
CA LYS A 90 -10.05 10.23 -22.74
C LYS A 90 -10.24 9.68 -24.15
N GLU A 91 -9.16 9.27 -24.83
CA GLU A 91 -9.24 8.69 -26.17
C GLU A 91 -9.89 7.30 -26.17
N ILE A 92 -9.63 6.46 -25.16
CA ILE A 92 -10.35 5.18 -24.96
C ILE A 92 -11.85 5.42 -24.83
N LEU A 93 -12.26 6.38 -24.00
CA LEU A 93 -13.67 6.70 -23.81
C LEU A 93 -14.33 7.23 -25.11
N LYS A 94 -13.68 8.15 -25.82
CA LYS A 94 -14.20 8.69 -27.11
C LYS A 94 -14.37 7.64 -28.18
N ARG A 95 -13.42 6.69 -28.31
CA ARG A 95 -13.51 5.60 -29.29
C ARG A 95 -14.74 4.73 -29.05
N ASN A 96 -15.19 4.59 -27.81
CA ASN A 96 -16.39 3.84 -27.49
C ASN A 96 -17.69 4.54 -27.92
N ASP A 97 -17.73 5.88 -27.92
CA ASP A 97 -18.91 6.65 -28.34
C ASP A 97 -19.08 6.68 -29.87
N SER A 98 -18.00 6.48 -30.62
CA SER A 98 -17.95 6.69 -32.07
C SER A 98 -18.04 5.41 -32.93
N GLN A 99 -18.07 4.20 -32.34
CA GLN A 99 -18.03 2.94 -33.12
C GLN A 99 -19.39 2.25 -33.31
N SER A 100 -19.59 1.72 -34.53
CA SER A 100 -20.63 0.77 -34.92
C SER A 100 -20.40 -0.58 -34.22
N LEU A 101 -20.73 -0.64 -32.94
CA LEU A 101 -20.62 -1.86 -32.13
C LEU A 101 -21.84 -2.76 -32.34
N SER A 102 -21.63 -4.07 -32.34
CA SER A 102 -22.73 -5.05 -32.37
C SER A 102 -23.59 -4.94 -31.10
N PHE A 103 -24.84 -5.42 -31.16
CA PHE A 103 -25.79 -5.27 -30.05
C PHE A 103 -25.27 -5.87 -28.72
N SER A 104 -24.59 -7.03 -28.78
CA SER A 104 -24.00 -7.68 -27.60
C SER A 104 -22.79 -6.91 -27.05
N GLN A 105 -21.93 -6.36 -27.92
CA GLN A 105 -20.81 -5.50 -27.53
C GLN A 105 -21.31 -4.19 -26.91
N ARG A 106 -22.41 -3.63 -27.42
CA ARG A 106 -23.08 -2.47 -26.82
C ARG A 106 -23.61 -2.76 -25.43
N ILE A 107 -24.21 -3.92 -25.16
CA ILE A 107 -24.75 -4.22 -23.82
C ILE A 107 -23.61 -4.35 -22.79
N LEU A 108 -22.53 -5.05 -23.12
CA LEU A 108 -21.38 -5.20 -22.21
C LEU A 108 -20.62 -3.87 -21.98
N ARG A 109 -20.50 -3.01 -23.00
CA ARG A 109 -19.73 -1.74 -22.91
C ARG A 109 -20.54 -0.51 -22.49
N LYS A 110 -21.85 -0.46 -22.75
CA LYS A 110 -22.71 0.69 -22.41
C LYS A 110 -22.98 0.83 -20.90
N VAL A 111 -22.76 -0.23 -20.11
CA VAL A 111 -22.86 -0.16 -18.64
C VAL A 111 -21.72 0.71 -18.03
N GLY A 112 -20.66 1.03 -18.79
CA GLY A 112 -19.48 1.75 -18.26
C GLY A 112 -19.37 3.24 -18.59
N VAL A 113 -19.66 3.68 -19.83
CA VAL A 113 -19.04 4.92 -20.37
C VAL A 113 -19.71 6.24 -19.99
N GLU A 114 -21.03 6.31 -19.85
CA GLU A 114 -21.73 7.55 -19.47
C GLU A 114 -21.41 8.01 -18.01
N LYS A 115 -20.60 7.25 -17.27
CA LYS A 115 -20.33 7.47 -15.84
C LYS A 115 -19.09 8.33 -15.53
N TYR A 116 -18.14 8.46 -16.46
CA TYR A 116 -16.81 9.00 -16.14
C TYR A 116 -16.67 10.49 -16.45
N GLN A 117 -16.42 11.30 -15.42
CA GLN A 117 -16.09 12.72 -15.55
C GLN A 117 -14.58 12.86 -15.72
N THR A 118 -14.12 13.49 -16.81
CA THR A 118 -12.68 13.63 -17.10
C THR A 118 -12.16 15.07 -16.99
N LYS A 119 -13.06 16.03 -16.72
CA LYS A 119 -12.69 17.44 -16.52
C LYS A 119 -11.97 17.58 -15.17
N ASN A 120 -10.76 18.16 -15.19
CA ASN A 120 -9.90 18.34 -14.01
C ASN A 120 -9.66 17.03 -13.23
N MET A 121 -9.69 15.90 -13.94
CA MET A 121 -9.41 14.60 -13.36
C MET A 121 -7.96 14.54 -12.89
N PHE A 122 -7.76 14.04 -11.68
CA PHE A 122 -6.45 13.80 -11.12
C PHE A 122 -6.09 12.32 -11.23
N VAL A 123 -4.89 12.02 -11.73
CA VAL A 123 -4.38 10.64 -11.82
C VAL A 123 -3.45 10.41 -10.63
N ILE A 124 -3.61 9.33 -9.89
CA ILE A 124 -2.69 8.95 -8.82
C ILE A 124 -2.14 7.56 -9.06
N PHE A 125 -1.01 7.27 -8.41
CA PHE A 125 -0.33 5.99 -8.48
C PHE A 125 -0.21 5.42 -7.07
N THR A 126 -0.70 4.20 -6.87
CA THR A 126 -0.57 3.49 -5.58
C THR A 126 -0.03 2.09 -5.80
N SER A 127 0.34 1.44 -4.70
CA SER A 127 0.87 0.08 -4.68
C SER A 127 0.00 -0.79 -3.77
N PHE A 128 -0.54 -1.87 -4.34
CA PHE A 128 -1.34 -2.84 -3.59
C PHE A 128 -0.53 -3.53 -2.47
N GLU A 129 0.76 -3.78 -2.68
CA GLU A 129 1.67 -4.33 -1.65
C GLU A 129 1.66 -3.50 -0.35
N MET A 130 1.54 -2.17 -0.42
CA MET A 130 1.53 -1.32 0.78
C MET A 130 0.27 -1.56 1.60
N ASP A 131 -0.89 -1.43 0.95
CA ASP A 131 -2.19 -1.58 1.60
C ASP A 131 -2.37 -3.01 2.13
N ALA A 132 -1.86 -4.02 1.41
CA ALA A 132 -1.88 -5.41 1.86
C ALA A 132 -0.99 -5.66 3.09
N ARG A 133 0.18 -5.01 3.17
CA ARG A 133 1.02 -5.06 4.38
C ARG A 133 0.36 -4.38 5.57
N ASP A 134 -0.34 -3.28 5.35
CA ASP A 134 -1.09 -2.59 6.40
C ASP A 134 -2.32 -3.40 6.85
N GLU A 135 -2.99 -4.12 5.94
CA GLU A 135 -4.01 -5.12 6.30
C GLU A 135 -3.44 -6.21 7.20
N VAL A 136 -2.28 -6.78 6.85
CA VAL A 136 -1.63 -7.80 7.68
C VAL A 136 -1.36 -7.26 9.08
N ARG A 137 -0.82 -6.04 9.19
CA ARG A 137 -0.55 -5.39 10.47
C ARG A 137 -1.82 -5.16 11.28
N SER A 138 -2.92 -4.74 10.65
CA SER A 138 -4.19 -4.49 11.35
C SER A 138 -4.84 -5.76 11.89
N HIS A 139 -4.51 -6.93 11.34
CA HIS A 139 -5.02 -8.21 11.84
C HIS A 139 -4.27 -8.74 13.06
N VAL A 140 -3.03 -8.30 13.29
CA VAL A 140 -2.26 -8.70 14.47
C VAL A 140 -2.81 -8.02 15.71
N LYS A 141 -3.26 -8.83 16.67
CA LYS A 141 -3.77 -8.31 17.94
C LYS A 141 -2.63 -7.95 18.88
N GLU A 142 -2.84 -6.93 19.71
CA GLU A 142 -1.92 -6.55 20.78
C GLU A 142 -1.58 -7.75 21.69
N SER A 143 -2.57 -8.60 22.01
CA SER A 143 -2.35 -9.82 22.79
C SER A 143 -1.38 -10.82 22.13
N GLU A 144 -1.35 -10.91 20.80
CA GLU A 144 -0.41 -11.80 20.11
C GLU A 144 1.02 -11.27 20.17
N ILE A 145 1.19 -9.94 20.18
CA ILE A 145 2.48 -9.29 20.40
C ILE A 145 2.94 -9.47 21.85
N ASP A 146 2.04 -9.30 22.82
CA ASP A 146 2.34 -9.56 24.24
C ASP A 146 2.79 -11.01 24.47
N ASP A 147 2.08 -11.97 23.87
CA ASP A 147 2.42 -13.39 23.97
C ASP A 147 3.77 -13.68 23.29
N LEU A 148 4.06 -13.03 22.15
CA LEU A 148 5.37 -13.09 21.51
C LEU A 148 6.46 -12.57 22.47
N ILE A 149 6.30 -11.38 23.05
CA ILE A 149 7.27 -10.79 23.99
C ILE A 149 7.48 -11.70 25.21
N LYS A 150 6.39 -12.23 25.80
CA LYS A 150 6.47 -13.18 26.93
C LYS A 150 7.22 -14.46 26.56
N SER A 151 6.99 -15.00 25.37
CA SER A 151 7.64 -16.22 24.88
C SER A 151 9.16 -16.06 24.68
N MET A 152 9.64 -14.83 24.50
CA MET A 152 11.08 -14.55 24.41
C MET A 152 11.80 -14.70 25.75
N HIS A 153 11.07 -14.77 26.86
CA HIS A 153 11.63 -14.83 28.23
C HIS A 153 12.65 -13.72 28.52
N ARG A 154 12.44 -12.54 27.93
CA ARG A 154 13.30 -11.36 28.06
C ARG A 154 12.56 -10.27 28.82
N ARG A 155 12.90 -10.11 30.10
CA ARG A 155 12.36 -9.04 30.96
C ARG A 155 12.86 -7.64 30.59
N GLU A 156 13.83 -7.57 29.68
CA GLU A 156 14.44 -6.31 29.22
C GLU A 156 13.60 -5.61 28.16
N ILE A 157 12.67 -6.31 27.52
CA ILE A 157 11.72 -5.72 26.57
C ILE A 157 10.62 -5.04 27.38
N TRP A 158 10.50 -3.73 27.21
CA TRP A 158 9.47 -2.92 27.85
C TRP A 158 8.13 -3.09 27.14
N GLN A 159 8.09 -2.90 25.81
CA GLN A 159 6.87 -3.01 25.00
C GLN A 159 7.19 -3.04 23.50
N PHE A 160 6.15 -3.18 22.68
CA PHE A 160 6.21 -2.98 21.24
C PHE A 160 5.25 -1.85 20.84
N SER A 161 5.75 -0.87 20.08
CA SER A 161 4.98 0.30 19.67
C SER A 161 5.53 0.85 18.36
N TYR A 162 4.66 1.37 17.48
CA TYR A 162 5.04 1.92 16.17
C TYR A 162 5.99 1.01 15.36
N GLY A 163 5.79 -0.31 15.39
CA GLY A 163 6.64 -1.27 14.67
C GLY A 163 8.01 -1.56 15.32
N SER A 164 8.32 -0.92 16.45
CA SER A 164 9.58 -1.03 17.17
C SER A 164 9.45 -1.83 18.47
N PHE A 165 10.44 -2.67 18.78
CA PHE A 165 10.60 -3.27 20.10
C PHE A 165 11.41 -2.33 21.00
N PHE A 166 10.82 -1.91 22.11
CA PHE A 166 11.46 -1.04 23.09
C PHE A 166 12.10 -1.87 24.19
N PHE A 167 13.38 -1.64 24.44
CA PHE A 167 14.09 -2.06 25.64
C PHE A 167 14.02 -0.98 26.73
N TYR A 168 14.49 -1.23 27.95
CA TYR A 168 14.53 -0.19 28.97
C TYR A 168 15.69 0.79 28.76
N THR A 169 16.85 0.34 28.28
CA THR A 169 18.07 1.17 28.15
C THR A 169 18.73 1.03 26.79
N ASP A 170 19.52 2.03 26.38
CA ASP A 170 20.26 1.99 25.11
C ASP A 170 21.28 0.84 25.08
N ASP A 171 21.94 0.58 26.21
CA ASP A 171 22.84 -0.56 26.37
C ASP A 171 22.17 -1.92 26.09
N GLN A 172 20.89 -2.06 26.39
CA GLN A 172 20.14 -3.30 26.10
C GLN A 172 19.86 -3.44 24.61
N VAL A 173 19.60 -2.33 23.92
CA VAL A 173 19.44 -2.30 22.46
C VAL A 173 20.73 -2.74 21.77
N GLU A 174 21.88 -2.19 22.16
CA GLU A 174 23.17 -2.55 21.57
C GLU A 174 23.57 -4.00 21.85
N ARG A 175 23.27 -4.51 23.06
CA ARG A 175 23.43 -5.95 23.35
C ARG A 175 22.50 -6.81 22.49
N ALA A 176 21.24 -6.41 22.31
CA ALA A 176 20.29 -7.18 21.53
C ALA A 176 20.69 -7.30 20.04
N LYS A 177 21.37 -6.28 19.50
CA LYS A 177 21.95 -6.29 18.14
C LYS A 177 23.14 -7.23 17.98
N SER A 178 23.79 -7.64 19.07
CA SER A 178 25.03 -8.44 19.03
C SER A 178 24.89 -9.86 19.59
N ASP A 179 23.87 -10.15 20.41
CA ASP A 179 23.67 -11.44 21.08
C ASP A 179 22.65 -12.38 20.39
N GLY A 180 22.24 -12.02 19.17
CA GLY A 180 21.23 -12.76 18.41
C GLY A 180 19.78 -12.46 18.79
N THR A 181 19.52 -11.54 19.74
CA THR A 181 18.15 -11.18 20.13
C THR A 181 17.42 -10.47 19.00
N TYR A 182 18.10 -9.60 18.26
CA TYR A 182 17.57 -8.92 17.09
C TYR A 182 16.96 -9.92 16.08
N GLU A 183 17.73 -10.92 15.68
CA GLU A 183 17.31 -11.93 14.70
C GLU A 183 16.16 -12.77 15.23
N ARG A 184 16.19 -13.14 16.52
CA ARG A 184 15.08 -13.89 17.14
C ARG A 184 13.79 -13.08 17.18
N LEU A 185 13.85 -11.78 17.47
CA LEU A 185 12.69 -10.88 17.44
C LEU A 185 12.17 -10.70 16.01
N ALA A 186 13.06 -10.48 15.05
CA ALA A 186 12.71 -10.39 13.64
C ALA A 186 12.03 -11.67 13.15
N ASP A 187 12.60 -12.83 13.44
CA ASP A 187 12.04 -14.13 13.11
C ASP A 187 10.67 -14.37 13.75
N ALA A 188 10.51 -14.00 15.01
CA ALA A 188 9.26 -14.19 15.74
C ALA A 188 8.15 -13.30 15.18
N LEU A 189 8.43 -12.01 14.97
CA LEU A 189 7.45 -11.08 14.40
C LEU A 189 7.13 -11.46 12.95
N PHE A 190 8.14 -11.82 12.15
CA PHE A 190 7.95 -12.32 10.79
C PHE A 190 6.97 -13.49 10.77
N ARG A 191 7.22 -14.55 11.58
CA ARG A 191 6.32 -15.71 11.66
C ARG A 191 4.90 -15.34 12.09
N LEU A 192 4.74 -14.31 12.93
CA LEU A 192 3.42 -13.81 13.33
C LEU A 192 2.70 -13.15 12.14
N LEU A 193 3.37 -12.22 11.45
CA LEU A 193 2.81 -11.54 10.26
C LEU A 193 2.47 -12.54 9.15
N LYS A 194 3.31 -13.56 8.93
CA LYS A 194 3.09 -14.60 7.91
C LYS A 194 1.78 -15.37 8.07
N LYS A 195 1.16 -15.40 9.25
CA LYS A 195 -0.16 -16.03 9.45
C LYS A 195 -1.27 -15.31 8.69
N TYR A 196 -1.10 -14.02 8.43
CA TYR A 196 -2.10 -13.15 7.81
C TYR A 196 -1.69 -12.69 6.40
N ASP A 197 -0.44 -12.92 5.99
CA ASP A 197 0.13 -12.52 4.70
C ASP A 197 -0.36 -13.39 3.54
N GLU A 198 -1.56 -13.07 3.05
CA GLU A 198 -2.25 -13.80 1.97
C GLU A 198 -1.43 -13.86 0.67
N PHE A 199 -0.65 -12.81 0.37
CA PHE A 199 0.00 -12.63 -0.94
C PHE A 199 1.53 -12.79 -0.90
N ASP A 200 2.07 -13.25 0.22
CA ASP A 200 3.51 -13.47 0.41
C ASP A 200 4.37 -12.19 0.26
N TYR A 201 3.85 -11.03 0.66
CA TYR A 201 4.59 -9.75 0.56
C TYR A 201 5.66 -9.57 1.62
N PHE A 202 5.67 -10.38 2.68
CA PHE A 202 6.75 -10.40 3.66
C PHE A 202 7.76 -11.48 3.29
N GLN A 203 8.97 -11.05 2.92
CA GLN A 203 10.12 -11.90 2.62
C GLN A 203 11.13 -11.81 3.75
N ARG A 204 11.61 -12.97 4.24
CA ARG A 204 12.46 -12.99 5.44
C ARG A 204 13.76 -12.24 5.23
N ASP A 205 14.39 -12.38 4.06
CA ASP A 205 15.71 -11.81 3.76
C ASP A 205 15.71 -10.28 3.73
N SER A 206 14.55 -9.65 3.48
CA SER A 206 14.37 -8.20 3.52
C SER A 206 13.64 -7.71 4.77
N PHE A 207 13.18 -8.62 5.64
CA PHE A 207 12.42 -8.28 6.84
C PHE A 207 13.34 -7.88 7.98
N ASN A 208 13.10 -6.70 8.52
CA ASN A 208 13.83 -6.13 9.63
C ASN A 208 12.84 -5.64 10.69
N VAL A 209 13.30 -5.63 11.94
CA VAL A 209 12.60 -4.98 13.04
C VAL A 209 13.40 -3.78 13.50
N GLU A 210 12.70 -2.81 14.07
CA GLU A 210 13.32 -1.67 14.72
C GLU A 210 13.45 -1.97 16.22
N LEU A 211 14.60 -1.60 16.77
CA LEU A 211 14.85 -1.67 18.21
C LEU A 211 15.12 -0.25 18.70
N ASP A 212 14.44 0.13 19.78
CA ASP A 212 14.65 1.40 20.46
C ASP A 212 14.61 1.17 21.98
N SER A 213 14.76 2.22 22.77
CA SER A 213 14.78 2.16 24.22
C SER A 213 13.85 3.18 24.87
N LYS A 214 13.39 2.84 26.06
CA LYS A 214 12.67 3.76 26.94
C LYS A 214 13.56 4.94 27.34
N GLU A 215 14.86 4.73 27.50
CA GLU A 215 15.84 5.78 27.80
C GLU A 215 15.88 6.85 26.70
N ASN A 216 15.98 6.45 25.43
CA ASN A 216 15.88 7.35 24.28
C ASN A 216 14.52 8.05 24.23
N PHE A 217 13.43 7.28 24.39
CA PHE A 217 12.06 7.80 24.44
C PHE A 217 11.87 8.87 25.53
N ASP A 218 12.38 8.64 26.73
CA ASP A 218 12.26 9.56 27.85
C ASP A 218 13.17 10.80 27.66
N ASN A 219 14.43 10.60 27.25
CA ASN A 219 15.44 11.65 27.20
C ASN A 219 15.24 12.59 25.99
N ASN A 220 14.97 12.03 24.81
CA ASN A 220 14.90 12.79 23.56
C ASN A 220 13.46 13.17 23.19
N TYR A 221 12.47 12.43 23.67
CA TYR A 221 11.06 12.66 23.36
C TYR A 221 10.20 12.96 24.59
N GLN A 222 10.79 13.12 25.77
CA GLN A 222 10.08 13.47 27.01
C GLN A 222 8.99 12.47 27.39
N GLY A 223 9.14 11.21 26.98
CA GLY A 223 8.12 10.18 27.18
C GLY A 223 6.85 10.41 26.36
N ASN A 224 6.91 11.21 25.29
CA ASN A 224 5.76 11.61 24.50
C ASN A 224 5.77 10.96 23.10
N TRP A 225 4.79 10.08 22.88
CA TRP A 225 4.60 9.38 21.61
C TRP A 225 4.34 10.29 20.42
N PHE A 226 3.73 11.47 20.61
CA PHE A 226 3.52 12.42 19.53
C PHE A 226 4.85 12.98 19.01
N TYR A 227 5.81 13.25 19.90
CA TYR A 227 7.15 13.70 19.47
C TYR A 227 7.91 12.56 18.80
N TYR A 228 7.80 11.36 19.36
CA TYR A 228 8.43 10.17 18.79
C TYR A 228 7.91 9.85 17.39
N SER A 229 6.59 9.78 17.19
CA SER A 229 5.97 9.39 15.92
C SER A 229 6.30 10.38 14.80
N ARG A 230 6.27 11.69 15.11
CA ARG A 230 6.58 12.75 14.15
C ARG A 230 8.00 12.64 13.59
N ASP A 231 8.98 12.37 14.43
CA ASP A 231 10.39 12.31 14.03
C ASP A 231 10.72 11.00 13.29
N HIS A 232 9.92 9.95 13.49
CA HIS A 232 10.06 8.65 12.82
C HIS A 232 9.09 8.45 11.65
N GLY A 233 8.29 9.46 11.30
CA GLY A 233 7.42 9.43 10.12
C GLY A 233 6.17 8.55 10.24
N TRP A 234 5.66 8.33 11.45
CA TRP A 234 4.44 7.57 11.74
C TRP A 234 3.21 8.46 11.94
#